data_AF-A0A533VCW4-F1
#
_entry.id   AF-A0A533VCW4-F1
#
_cell.length_a   1.000
_cell.length_b   1.000
_cell.length_c   1.000
_cell.angle_alpha   90.00
_cell.angle_beta   90.00
_cell.angle_gamma   90.00
#
_symmetry.space_group_name_H-M   'P 1'
#
loop_
_entity.id
_entity.type
_entity.pdbx_description
1 polymer ?
#
loop_
_entity_poly.entity_id
_entity_poly.type
_entity_poly.pdbx_seq_one_letter_code
_entity_poly.pdbx_strand_id
1 'polypeptide(L)'
;MPLHSLAHDLKKDFNPISWTSKYRRTTVPYLISMFLFYRAIGLIAVFLFLSFVINPTIPPPSDFFTILIAGPIEETLFFGIPLYATGNHIVVMATGVLWAMTHLLNTSTIQLDALSYANFLFVIPWIFSSFRTWISGKGWFAIVSHSLWNITATFALPCINGNSCNAIYNINWFVALVQGIISSLLMLLTYFLYRRKVRKFE
;
A
#
# COMPACT_ATOMS: atom_id res chain seq x y z
N MET A 1 -28.90 -10.04 2.34
CA MET A 1 -28.73 -8.63 2.78
C MET A 1 -29.29 -7.71 1.72
N PRO A 2 -30.01 -6.63 2.07
CA PRO A 2 -30.63 -5.77 1.07
C PRO A 2 -29.57 -4.96 0.31
N LEU A 3 -29.56 -5.13 -1.02
CA LEU A 3 -28.66 -4.49 -1.99
C LEU A 3 -28.58 -2.96 -1.80
N HIS A 4 -29.72 -2.35 -1.42
CA HIS A 4 -29.88 -0.91 -1.17
C HIS A 4 -28.92 -0.38 -0.09
N SER A 5 -28.64 -1.18 0.94
CA SER A 5 -27.71 -0.78 2.01
C SER A 5 -26.25 -0.76 1.55
N LEU A 6 -25.85 -1.67 0.65
CA LEU A 6 -24.48 -1.78 0.16
C LEU A 6 -24.14 -0.62 -0.77
N ALA A 7 -25.03 -0.31 -1.72
CA ALA A 7 -24.84 0.80 -2.66
C ALA A 7 -24.73 2.14 -1.92
N HIS A 8 -25.56 2.36 -0.90
CA HIS A 8 -25.49 3.56 -0.06
C HIS A 8 -24.14 3.69 0.65
N ASP A 9 -23.64 2.61 1.27
CA ASP A 9 -22.36 2.64 1.97
C ASP A 9 -21.18 2.82 1.01
N LEU A 10 -21.19 2.18 -0.17
CA LEU A 10 -20.19 2.41 -1.22
C LEU A 10 -20.20 3.85 -1.73
N LYS A 11 -21.37 4.41 -2.03
CA LYS A 11 -21.51 5.81 -2.47
C LYS A 11 -20.89 6.77 -1.46
N LYS A 12 -21.10 6.51 -0.17
CA LYS A 12 -20.52 7.33 0.89
C LYS A 12 -19.00 7.16 0.95
N ASP A 13 -18.51 5.92 0.93
CA ASP A 13 -17.07 5.64 1.09
C ASP A 13 -16.23 5.94 -0.16
N PHE A 14 -16.84 6.02 -1.35
CA PHE A 14 -16.18 6.52 -2.57
C PHE A 14 -16.01 8.04 -2.57
N ASN A 15 -16.79 8.78 -1.77
CA ASN A 15 -16.68 10.23 -1.70
C ASN A 15 -15.35 10.65 -1.02
N PRO A 16 -14.50 11.46 -1.67
CA PRO A 16 -13.23 11.93 -1.10
C PRO A 16 -13.34 12.58 0.28
N ILE A 17 -14.47 13.23 0.57
CA ILE A 17 -14.75 13.88 1.86
C ILE A 17 -14.71 12.87 3.01
N SER A 18 -15.02 11.59 2.75
CA SER A 18 -15.00 10.55 3.78
C SER A 18 -13.66 9.82 3.90
N TRP A 19 -12.65 10.14 3.10
CA TRP A 19 -11.43 9.33 3.01
C TRP A 19 -10.53 9.42 4.25
N THR A 20 -10.78 10.38 5.13
CA THR A 20 -10.11 10.51 6.44
C THR A 20 -10.88 9.79 7.57
N SER A 21 -11.97 9.10 7.24
CA SER A 21 -12.84 8.39 8.19
C SER A 21 -12.82 6.88 7.98
N LYS A 22 -13.23 6.12 9.01
CA LYS A 22 -13.33 4.66 8.95
C LYS A 22 -14.28 4.22 7.83
N TYR A 23 -14.08 3.01 7.31
CA TYR A 23 -15.05 2.41 6.41
C TYR A 23 -16.38 2.16 7.12
N ARG A 24 -17.47 2.31 6.38
CA ARG A 24 -18.81 1.96 6.84
C ARG A 24 -18.96 0.45 7.07
N ARG A 25 -18.21 -0.35 6.31
CA ARG A 25 -18.17 -1.81 6.41
C ARG A 25 -16.74 -2.31 6.33
N THR A 26 -16.50 -3.45 6.96
CA THR A 26 -15.18 -4.08 7.01
C THR A 26 -15.21 -5.56 6.67
N THR A 27 -16.26 -6.01 5.96
CA THR A 27 -16.32 -7.35 5.38
C THR A 27 -15.29 -7.48 4.26
N VAL A 28 -14.71 -8.68 4.09
CA VAL A 28 -13.65 -8.91 3.10
C VAL A 28 -14.07 -8.50 1.69
N PRO A 29 -15.26 -8.85 1.16
CA PRO A 29 -15.67 -8.41 -0.17
C PRO A 29 -15.74 -6.88 -0.31
N TYR A 30 -16.18 -6.19 0.74
CA TYR A 30 -16.26 -4.74 0.75
C TYR A 30 -14.87 -4.10 0.72
N LEU A 31 -13.92 -4.63 1.51
CA LEU A 31 -12.53 -4.16 1.51
C LEU A 31 -11.85 -4.41 0.17
N ILE A 32 -12.15 -5.53 -0.52
CA ILE A 32 -11.68 -5.78 -1.89
C ILE A 32 -12.24 -4.71 -2.83
N SER A 33 -13.54 -4.40 -2.78
CA SER A 33 -14.12 -3.34 -3.59
C SER A 33 -13.48 -1.98 -3.34
N MET A 34 -13.24 -1.61 -2.08
CA MET A 34 -12.57 -0.37 -1.74
C MET A 34 -11.12 -0.33 -2.22
N PHE A 35 -10.38 -1.43 -2.04
CA PHE A 35 -9.01 -1.57 -2.53
C PHE A 35 -8.95 -1.35 -4.05
N LEU A 36 -9.79 -2.06 -4.83
CA LEU A 36 -9.86 -1.92 -6.28
C LEU A 36 -10.26 -0.51 -6.72
N PHE A 37 -11.21 0.13 -6.02
CA PHE A 37 -11.60 1.51 -6.28
C PHE A 37 -10.43 2.49 -6.18
N TYR A 38 -9.64 2.43 -5.10
CA TYR A 38 -8.48 3.30 -4.94
C TYR A 38 -7.41 3.03 -6.01
N ARG A 39 -7.22 1.77 -6.44
CA ARG A 39 -6.30 1.45 -7.54
C ARG A 39 -6.79 1.97 -8.89
N ALA A 40 -8.08 1.86 -9.17
CA ALA A 40 -8.66 2.40 -10.38
C ALA A 40 -8.42 3.92 -10.48
N ILE A 41 -8.60 4.67 -9.39
CA ILE A 41 -8.28 6.11 -9.36
C ILE A 41 -6.80 6.36 -9.64
N GLY A 42 -5.91 5.59 -9.00
CA GLY A 42 -4.46 5.70 -9.23
C GLY A 42 -4.08 5.44 -10.69
N LEU A 43 -4.62 4.38 -11.29
CA LEU A 43 -4.41 4.06 -12.71
C LEU A 43 -4.93 5.16 -13.64
N ILE A 44 -6.10 5.72 -13.36
CA ILE A 44 -6.65 6.85 -14.13
C ILE A 44 -5.73 8.06 -14.03
N ALA A 45 -5.24 8.40 -12.83
CA ALA A 45 -4.32 9.51 -12.63
C ALA A 45 -3.02 9.33 -13.42
N VAL A 46 -2.44 8.12 -13.39
CA VAL A 46 -1.25 7.79 -14.18
C VAL A 46 -1.53 7.86 -15.67
N PHE A 47 -2.64 7.28 -16.15
CA PHE A 47 -2.99 7.29 -17.57
C PHE A 47 -3.16 8.71 -18.12
N LEU A 48 -3.86 9.56 -17.38
CA LEU A 48 -4.01 10.98 -17.71
C LEU A 48 -2.65 11.68 -17.72
N PHE A 49 -1.76 11.39 -16.77
CA PHE A 49 -0.44 12.01 -16.70
C PHE A 49 0.53 11.53 -17.80
N LEU A 50 0.62 10.22 -18.03
CA LEU A 50 1.48 9.62 -19.06
C LEU A 50 1.10 10.04 -20.47
N SER A 51 -0.16 10.44 -20.71
CA SER A 51 -0.57 11.05 -21.97
C SER A 51 0.21 12.34 -22.30
N PHE A 52 0.91 12.92 -21.31
CA PHE A 52 1.75 14.11 -21.45
C PHE A 52 3.26 13.83 -21.35
N VAL A 53 3.69 12.59 -21.09
CA VAL A 53 5.11 12.25 -20.84
C VAL A 53 5.63 11.25 -21.88
N ILE A 54 6.74 11.62 -22.52
CA ILE A 54 7.42 10.83 -23.55
C ILE A 54 8.52 10.03 -22.85
N ASN A 55 8.38 8.71 -22.74
CA ASN A 55 9.35 7.72 -22.22
C ASN A 55 9.36 7.46 -20.69
N PRO A 56 8.44 6.62 -20.16
CA PRO A 56 8.59 6.09 -18.82
C PRO A 56 9.73 5.06 -18.74
N THR A 57 10.68 5.28 -17.83
CA THR A 57 11.67 4.24 -17.46
C THR A 57 11.00 3.16 -16.62
N ILE A 58 11.07 1.91 -17.07
CA ILE A 58 10.60 0.75 -16.31
C ILE A 58 11.74 0.30 -15.37
N PRO A 59 11.57 0.34 -14.04
CA PRO A 59 12.61 -0.14 -13.13
C PRO A 59 12.82 -1.66 -13.31
N PRO A 60 14.05 -2.15 -13.12
CA PRO A 60 14.34 -3.58 -13.22
C PRO A 60 13.54 -4.38 -12.17
N PRO A 61 13.17 -5.63 -12.49
CA PRO A 61 12.42 -6.47 -11.56
C PRO A 61 13.23 -6.71 -10.28
N SER A 62 12.63 -6.35 -9.14
CA SER A 62 13.17 -6.69 -7.81
C SER A 62 12.99 -8.19 -7.53
N ASP A 63 13.77 -8.74 -6.60
CA ASP A 63 13.62 -10.14 -6.17
C ASP A 63 12.22 -10.40 -5.59
N PHE A 64 11.69 -11.60 -5.83
CA PHE A 64 10.35 -12.01 -5.41
C PHE A 64 10.12 -11.83 -3.90
N PHE A 65 11.08 -12.22 -3.06
CA PHE A 65 10.92 -12.14 -1.60
C PHE A 65 10.95 -10.70 -1.11
N THR A 66 11.81 -9.86 -1.67
CA THR A 66 11.85 -8.41 -1.37
C THR A 66 10.49 -7.76 -1.66
N ILE A 67 9.91 -8.05 -2.83
CA ILE A 67 8.59 -7.54 -3.25
C ILE A 67 7.49 -7.98 -2.28
N LEU A 68 7.48 -9.26 -1.90
CA LEU A 68 6.52 -9.84 -0.97
C LEU A 68 6.64 -9.21 0.44
N ILE A 69 7.87 -9.02 0.92
CA ILE A 69 8.16 -8.55 2.29
C ILE A 69 8.00 -7.03 2.44
N ALA A 70 8.08 -6.28 1.34
CA ALA A 70 7.83 -4.83 1.34
C ALA A 70 6.46 -4.48 1.91
N GLY A 71 5.41 -5.24 1.57
CA GLY A 71 4.04 -4.99 2.05
C GLY A 71 3.93 -4.93 3.58
N PRO A 72 4.34 -6.00 4.32
CA PRO A 72 4.37 -5.98 5.77
C PRO A 72 5.23 -4.84 6.36
N ILE A 73 6.42 -4.60 5.80
CA ILE A 73 7.32 -3.54 6.30
C ILE A 73 6.66 -2.17 6.17
N GLU A 74 6.20 -1.82 4.97
CA GLU A 74 5.65 -0.51 4.67
C GLU A 74 4.34 -0.25 5.44
N GLU A 75 3.43 -1.23 5.46
CA GLU A 75 2.16 -1.09 6.16
C GLU A 75 2.33 -0.97 7.67
N THR A 76 3.25 -1.72 8.27
CA THR A 76 3.52 -1.61 9.71
C THR A 76 4.26 -0.32 10.05
N LEU A 77 5.30 0.04 9.30
CA LEU A 77 6.14 1.20 9.57
C LEU A 77 5.39 2.53 9.39
N PHE A 78 4.63 2.67 8.30
CA PHE A 78 4.00 3.94 7.95
C PHE A 78 2.56 4.08 8.40
N PHE A 79 1.88 2.99 8.79
CA PHE A 79 0.48 3.07 9.21
C PHE A 79 0.22 2.38 10.56
N GLY A 80 0.63 1.13 10.72
CA GLY A 80 0.35 0.34 11.92
C GLY A 80 0.99 0.89 13.20
N ILE A 81 2.31 1.07 13.21
CA ILE A 81 3.05 1.61 14.36
C ILE A 81 2.61 3.05 14.66
N PRO A 82 2.55 3.99 13.70
CA PRO A 82 2.02 5.33 13.95
C PRO A 82 0.64 5.33 14.61
N LEU A 83 -0.28 4.47 14.15
CA LEU A 83 -1.63 4.38 14.69
C LEU A 83 -1.67 3.87 16.13
N TYR A 84 -0.91 2.81 16.45
CA TYR A 84 -0.97 2.19 17.77
C TYR A 84 0.00 2.79 18.79
N ALA A 85 1.10 3.39 18.35
CA ALA A 85 2.02 4.12 19.22
C ALA A 85 1.41 5.45 19.69
N THR A 86 0.80 6.21 18.78
CA THR A 86 0.31 7.57 19.07
C THR A 86 -1.19 7.65 19.32
N GLY A 87 -1.99 6.76 18.73
CA GLY A 87 -3.44 6.87 18.73
C GLY A 87 -3.99 8.05 17.91
N ASN A 88 -3.15 8.80 17.20
CA ASN A 88 -3.54 10.01 16.47
C ASN A 88 -3.56 9.74 14.95
N HIS A 89 -4.73 9.90 14.33
CA HIS A 89 -4.91 9.67 12.90
C HIS A 89 -4.14 10.68 12.02
N ILE A 90 -3.85 11.89 12.51
CA ILE A 90 -3.05 12.88 11.79
C ILE A 90 -1.62 12.37 11.61
N VAL A 91 -1.05 11.73 12.63
CA VAL A 91 0.31 11.16 12.54
C VAL A 91 0.34 10.05 11.49
N VAL A 92 -0.69 9.19 11.44
CA VAL A 92 -0.81 8.13 10.43
C VAL A 92 -0.88 8.71 9.02
N MET A 93 -1.63 9.81 8.83
CA MET A 93 -1.70 10.48 7.54
C MET A 93 -0.34 11.08 7.16
N ALA A 94 0.35 11.74 8.10
CA ALA A 94 1.67 12.32 7.85
C ALA A 94 2.70 11.26 7.45
N THR A 95 2.74 10.11 8.15
CA THR A 95 3.62 9.00 7.79
C THR A 95 3.22 8.34 6.47
N GLY A 96 1.93 8.27 6.15
CA GLY A 96 1.45 7.85 4.84
C GLY A 96 1.86 8.79 3.70
N VAL A 97 1.89 10.10 3.94
CA VAL A 97 2.44 11.08 2.98
C VAL A 97 3.95 10.87 2.80
N LEU A 98 4.70 10.67 3.88
CA LEU A 98 6.13 10.36 3.79
C LEU A 98 6.39 9.10 2.97
N TRP A 99 5.60 8.04 3.19
CA TRP A 99 5.63 6.82 2.38
C TRP A 99 5.38 7.08 0.89
N ALA A 100 4.39 7.90 0.55
CA ALA A 100 4.16 8.25 -0.85
C ALA A 100 5.33 9.04 -1.45
N MET A 101 5.93 9.95 -0.68
CA MET A 101 7.08 10.73 -1.15
C MET A 101 8.30 9.86 -1.43
N THR A 102 8.51 8.75 -0.73
CA THR A 102 9.63 7.82 -1.08
C THR A 102 9.47 7.22 -2.47
N HIS A 103 8.24 7.12 -2.99
CA HIS A 103 7.97 6.57 -4.31
C HIS A 103 8.38 7.50 -5.45
N LEU A 104 8.54 8.82 -5.21
CA LEU A 104 9.17 9.74 -6.17
C LEU A 104 10.63 9.37 -6.44
N LEU A 105 11.32 8.90 -5.40
CA LEU A 105 12.75 8.60 -5.40
C LEU A 105 13.06 7.19 -5.92
N ASN A 106 12.08 6.49 -6.50
CA ASN A 106 12.25 5.13 -7.04
C ASN A 106 12.96 5.13 -8.40
N THR A 107 14.12 5.77 -8.47
CA THR A 107 14.91 6.03 -9.68
C THR A 107 16.40 5.92 -9.37
N SER A 108 17.22 5.61 -10.37
CA SER A 108 18.68 5.48 -10.19
C SER A 108 19.41 6.82 -9.98
N THR A 109 18.72 7.94 -10.21
CA THR A 109 19.29 9.30 -10.18
C THR A 109 18.29 10.31 -9.61
N ILE A 110 18.72 11.15 -8.66
CA ILE A 110 17.89 12.23 -8.12
C ILE A 110 18.00 13.45 -9.04
N GLN A 111 17.27 13.42 -10.15
CA GLN A 111 17.12 14.54 -11.08
C GLN A 111 15.63 14.77 -11.34
N LEU A 112 15.21 16.03 -11.48
CA LEU A 112 13.79 16.39 -11.57
C LEU A 112 13.10 15.75 -12.78
N ASP A 113 13.81 15.61 -13.90
CA ASP A 113 13.34 14.94 -15.12
C ASP A 113 13.35 13.41 -15.03
N ALA A 114 14.06 12.84 -14.04
CA ALA A 114 14.16 11.41 -13.84
C ALA A 114 13.21 10.87 -12.76
N LEU A 115 12.56 11.72 -11.95
CA LEU A 115 11.70 11.30 -10.82
C LEU A 115 10.52 10.40 -11.26
N SER A 116 10.12 9.49 -10.38
CA SER A 116 9.04 8.52 -10.64
C SER A 116 7.66 9.12 -10.41
N TYR A 117 7.31 10.17 -11.16
CA TYR A 117 6.02 10.88 -11.01
C TYR A 117 4.81 9.97 -11.24
N ALA A 118 4.89 9.05 -12.20
CA ALA A 118 3.83 8.08 -12.44
C ALA A 118 3.60 7.19 -11.21
N ASN A 119 4.66 6.66 -10.61
CA ASN A 119 4.56 5.85 -9.40
C ASN A 119 4.02 6.66 -8.22
N PHE A 120 4.51 7.89 -8.04
CA PHE A 120 4.02 8.80 -7.02
C PHE A 120 2.52 9.10 -7.16
N LEU A 121 2.06 9.45 -8.36
CA LEU A 121 0.63 9.72 -8.62
C LEU A 121 -0.23 8.48 -8.37
N PHE A 122 0.27 7.31 -8.75
CA PHE A 122 -0.41 6.04 -8.50
C PHE A 122 -0.65 5.78 -7.00
N VAL A 123 0.35 6.07 -6.16
CA VAL A 123 0.28 5.77 -4.72
C VAL A 123 -0.51 6.80 -3.90
N ILE A 124 -0.83 7.99 -4.43
CA ILE A 124 -1.61 8.99 -3.68
C ILE A 124 -2.98 8.44 -3.23
N PRO A 125 -3.83 7.89 -4.11
CA PRO A 125 -5.08 7.24 -3.68
C PRO A 125 -4.83 6.03 -2.76
N TRP A 126 -3.66 5.40 -2.87
CA TRP A 126 -3.30 4.28 -2.02
C TRP A 126 -3.17 4.68 -0.56
N ILE A 127 -2.56 5.82 -0.27
CA ILE A 127 -2.43 6.34 1.11
C ILE A 127 -3.78 6.23 1.84
N PHE A 128 -4.86 6.69 1.20
CA PHE A 128 -6.20 6.66 1.77
C PHE A 128 -6.72 5.23 1.97
N SER A 129 -6.46 4.32 1.02
CA SER A 129 -6.82 2.91 1.16
C SER A 129 -6.18 2.27 2.40
N SER A 130 -4.86 2.42 2.57
CA SER A 130 -4.12 1.85 3.70
C SER A 130 -4.52 2.54 5.01
N PHE A 131 -4.52 3.88 5.03
CA PHE A 131 -4.96 4.68 6.18
C PHE A 131 -6.33 4.24 6.70
N ARG A 132 -7.35 4.20 5.83
CA ARG A 132 -8.73 3.83 6.20
C ARG A 132 -8.82 2.38 6.69
N THR A 133 -8.08 1.47 6.06
CA THR A 133 -8.04 0.06 6.46
C THR A 133 -7.48 -0.10 7.87
N TRP A 134 -6.41 0.62 8.20
CA TRP A 134 -5.82 0.61 9.54
C TRP A 134 -6.73 1.23 10.59
N ILE A 135 -7.27 2.42 10.38
CA ILE A 135 -8.17 3.06 11.37
C ILE A 135 -9.49 2.29 11.55
N SER A 136 -9.88 1.49 10.56
CA SER A 136 -11.03 0.57 10.64
C SER A 136 -10.71 -0.75 11.36
N GLY A 137 -9.49 -0.92 11.86
CA GLY A 137 -9.06 -2.11 12.60
C GLY A 137 -8.79 -3.33 11.73
N LYS A 138 -8.54 -3.13 10.43
CA LYS A 138 -8.32 -4.21 9.45
C LYS A 138 -6.91 -4.18 8.85
N GLY A 139 -5.91 -3.72 9.60
CA GLY A 139 -4.53 -3.59 9.12
C GLY A 139 -3.92 -4.86 8.50
N TRP A 140 -4.33 -6.05 8.94
CA TRP A 140 -3.93 -7.31 8.29
C TRP A 140 -4.31 -7.36 6.80
N PHE A 141 -5.47 -6.80 6.43
CA PHE A 141 -5.93 -6.74 5.05
C PHE A 141 -5.06 -5.79 4.24
N ALA A 142 -4.66 -4.65 4.82
CA ALA A 142 -3.73 -3.72 4.17
C ALA A 142 -2.39 -4.42 3.87
N ILE A 143 -1.81 -5.13 4.85
CA ILE A 143 -0.58 -5.91 4.68
C ILE A 143 -0.70 -6.93 3.54
N VAL A 144 -1.74 -7.76 3.57
CA VAL A 144 -1.95 -8.82 2.56
C VAL A 144 -2.18 -8.23 1.18
N SER A 145 -3.10 -7.26 1.06
CA SER A 145 -3.43 -6.64 -0.22
C SER A 145 -2.27 -5.85 -0.82
N HIS A 146 -1.44 -5.20 0.01
CA HIS A 146 -0.21 -4.55 -0.42
C HIS A 146 0.77 -5.57 -1.01
N SER A 147 1.07 -6.63 -0.27
CA SER A 147 1.98 -7.70 -0.73
C SER A 147 1.51 -8.31 -2.04
N LEU A 148 0.21 -8.62 -2.15
CA LEU A 148 -0.39 -9.16 -3.36
C LEU A 148 -0.29 -8.17 -4.52
N TRP A 149 -0.54 -6.88 -4.28
CA TRP A 149 -0.38 -5.87 -5.32
C TRP A 149 1.05 -5.81 -5.85
N ASN A 150 2.04 -5.77 -4.96
CA ASN A 150 3.44 -5.72 -5.35
C ASN A 150 3.77 -6.92 -6.23
N ILE A 151 3.40 -8.14 -5.82
CA ILE A 151 3.58 -9.35 -6.65
C ILE A 151 2.87 -9.21 -7.99
N THR A 152 1.60 -8.80 -8.02
CA THR A 152 0.85 -8.70 -9.28
C THR A 152 1.46 -7.66 -10.22
N ALA A 153 1.75 -6.46 -9.71
CA ALA A 153 2.17 -5.31 -10.50
C ALA A 153 3.63 -5.41 -10.95
N THR A 154 4.54 -5.89 -10.10
CA THR A 154 5.98 -5.88 -10.38
C THR A 154 6.53 -7.24 -10.78
N PHE A 155 5.80 -8.33 -10.55
CA PHE A 155 6.23 -9.69 -10.92
C PHE A 155 5.30 -10.31 -11.97
N ALA A 156 4.01 -10.50 -11.67
CA ALA A 156 3.11 -11.26 -12.54
C ALA A 156 2.83 -10.57 -13.89
N LEU A 157 2.50 -9.28 -13.89
CA LEU A 157 2.18 -8.54 -15.12
C LEU A 157 3.38 -8.43 -16.08
N PRO A 158 4.60 -8.05 -15.65
CA PRO A 158 5.77 -8.05 -16.51
C PRO A 158 6.08 -9.43 -17.11
N CYS A 159 5.93 -10.48 -16.30
CA CYS A 159 6.15 -11.86 -16.71
C CYS A 159 5.24 -12.32 -17.84
N ILE A 160 3.94 -12.02 -17.73
CA ILE A 160 2.95 -12.37 -18.76
C ILE A 160 3.21 -11.58 -20.05
N ASN A 161 3.76 -10.37 -19.94
CA ASN A 161 4.10 -9.51 -21.08
C ASN A 161 5.46 -9.84 -21.72
N GLY A 162 6.06 -11.00 -21.41
CA GLY A 162 7.28 -11.48 -22.08
C GLY A 162 8.59 -10.95 -21.53
N ASN A 163 8.58 -10.20 -20.42
CA ASN A 163 9.82 -9.81 -19.73
C ASN A 163 10.43 -11.02 -19.00
N SER A 164 11.76 -11.04 -18.86
CA SER A 164 12.46 -12.13 -18.16
C SER A 164 12.06 -12.20 -16.68
N CYS A 165 11.34 -13.25 -16.29
CA CYS A 165 10.91 -13.56 -14.92
C CYS A 165 12.04 -14.03 -13.99
N ASN A 166 13.26 -13.54 -14.19
CA ASN A 166 14.43 -14.03 -13.48
C ASN A 166 14.45 -13.67 -11.98
N ALA A 167 13.48 -12.89 -11.51
CA ALA A 167 13.34 -12.49 -10.10
C ALA A 167 13.13 -13.67 -9.12
N ILE A 168 12.67 -14.84 -9.59
CA ILE A 168 12.61 -16.07 -8.77
C ILE A 168 13.96 -16.80 -8.76
N TYR A 169 14.75 -16.68 -9.82
CA TYR A 169 15.99 -17.46 -9.99
C TYR A 169 17.24 -16.73 -9.44
N ASN A 170 17.19 -15.39 -9.32
CA ASN A 170 18.28 -14.55 -8.83
C ASN A 170 17.98 -13.95 -7.45
N ILE A 171 17.49 -14.76 -6.52
CA ILE A 171 17.17 -14.31 -5.16
C ILE A 171 18.45 -14.02 -4.38
N ASN A 172 18.57 -12.81 -3.84
CA ASN A 172 19.58 -12.50 -2.83
C ASN A 172 19.07 -12.96 -1.45
N TRP A 173 19.37 -14.20 -1.09
CA TRP A 173 18.91 -14.83 0.16
C TRP A 173 19.31 -14.07 1.42
N PHE A 174 20.46 -13.40 1.43
CA PHE A 174 20.89 -12.60 2.57
C PHE A 174 19.97 -11.39 2.78
N VAL A 175 19.69 -10.64 1.71
CA VAL A 175 18.78 -9.49 1.75
C VAL A 175 17.36 -9.93 2.13
N ALA A 176 16.86 -11.00 1.51
CA ALA A 176 15.54 -11.55 1.81
C ALA A 176 15.41 -11.98 3.28
N LEU A 177 16.43 -12.64 3.83
CA LEU A 177 16.46 -13.04 5.25
C LEU A 177 16.43 -11.82 6.17
N VAL A 178 17.29 -10.82 5.93
CA VAL A 178 17.34 -9.59 6.75
C VAL A 178 16.01 -8.85 6.73
N GLN A 179 15.41 -8.69 5.54
CA GLN A 179 14.10 -8.06 5.40
C GLN A 179 13.00 -8.88 6.09
N GLY A 180 13.07 -10.22 6.00
CA GLY A 180 12.14 -11.12 6.69
C GLY A 180 12.20 -10.94 8.22
N ILE A 181 13.41 -10.80 8.78
CA ILE A 181 13.61 -10.51 10.20
C ILE A 181 13.02 -9.14 10.56
N ILE A 182 13.35 -8.09 9.80
CA ILE A 182 12.85 -6.72 10.03
C ILE A 182 11.32 -6.70 10.00
N SER A 183 10.72 -7.29 8.97
CA SER A 183 9.27 -7.44 8.82
C SER A 183 8.64 -8.12 10.03
N SER A 184 9.21 -9.24 10.47
CA SER A 184 8.72 -9.99 11.64
C SER A 184 8.78 -9.14 12.91
N LEU A 185 9.89 -8.42 13.14
CA LEU A 185 10.04 -7.55 14.29
C LEU A 185 9.05 -6.38 14.27
N LEU A 186 8.84 -5.75 13.12
CA LEU A 186 7.88 -4.65 12.97
C LEU A 186 6.43 -5.13 13.18
N MET A 187 6.08 -6.31 12.65
CA MET A 187 4.77 -6.92 12.88
C MET A 187 4.55 -7.25 14.37
N LEU A 188 5.55 -7.85 15.03
CA LEU A 188 5.51 -8.12 16.47
C LEU A 188 5.35 -6.84 17.28
N LEU A 189 6.14 -5.81 16.99
CA LEU A 189 6.03 -4.51 17.65
C LEU A 189 4.63 -3.91 17.46
N THR A 190 4.11 -3.92 16.23
CA THR A 190 2.76 -3.44 15.91
C THR A 190 1.70 -4.19 16.70
N TYR A 191 1.82 -5.52 16.81
CA TYR A 191 0.93 -6.36 17.60
C TYR A 191 1.00 -6.03 19.09
N PHE A 192 2.19 -5.87 19.66
CA PHE A 192 2.34 -5.48 21.08
C PHE A 192 1.72 -4.10 21.36
N LEU A 193 1.93 -3.12 20.48
CA LEU A 193 1.31 -1.80 20.61
C LEU A 193 -0.22 -1.88 20.52
N TYR A 194 -0.75 -2.69 19.60
CA TYR A 194 -2.18 -2.98 19.50
C TYR A 194 -2.72 -3.58 20.81
N ARG A 195 -2.09 -4.65 21.33
CA ARG A 195 -2.51 -5.30 22.57
C ARG A 195 -2.46 -4.35 23.77
N ARG A 196 -1.42 -3.52 23.87
CA ARG A 196 -1.32 -2.47 24.90
C ARG A 196 -2.49 -1.50 24.83
N LYS A 197 -2.89 -1.10 23.62
CA LYS A 197 -4.01 -0.18 23.42
C LYS A 197 -5.33 -0.83 23.84
N VAL A 198 -5.60 -2.06 23.42
CA VAL A 198 -6.84 -2.78 23.78
C VAL A 198 -6.97 -2.94 25.30
N ARG A 199 -5.91 -3.39 25.99
CA ARG A 199 -5.91 -3.57 27.45
C ARG A 199 -6.15 -2.29 28.26
N LYS A 200 -5.92 -1.10 27.68
CA LYS A 200 -6.23 0.18 28.37
C LYS A 200 -7.72 0.52 28.35
N PHE A 201 -8.52 -0.16 27.52
CA PHE A 201 -9.95 0.06 27.38
C PHE A 201 -10.80 -1.12 27.92
N GLU A 202 -10.14 -2.10 28.53
CA GLU A 202 -10.73 -3.16 29.36
C GLU A 202 -10.60 -2.75 30.84
#